data_AF-A0A929FUW9-F1
#
_entry.id   AF-A0A929FUW9-F1
#
_cell.length_a   1.000
_cell.length_b   1.000
_cell.length_c   1.000
_cell.angle_alpha   90.00
_cell.angle_beta   90.00
_cell.angle_gamma   90.00
#
_symmetry.space_group_name_H-M   'P 1'
#
loop_
_entity.id
_entity.type
_entity.pdbx_description
1 polymer ?
#
loop_
_entity_poly.entity_id
_entity_poly.type
_entity_poly.pdbx_seq_one_letter_code
_entity_poly.pdbx_strand_id
1 'polypeptide(L)'
;MIEKTLRESIVFATPITRRFNKKKLIRCNFCGKAEYLVNKLIAGPGVYICDQCVKQAQKTIEAEHNKCSFCGKSQKPVHQVFAGLNNIHICDECVKVANDMIEGN
;
A
#
# COMPACT_ATOMS: atom_id res chain seq x y z
N MET A 1 46.78 14.39 10.18
CA MET A 1 45.95 14.03 9.01
C MET A 1 45.19 12.77 9.41
N ILE A 2 43.88 12.71 9.64
CA ILE A 2 42.79 13.54 9.14
C ILE A 2 41.69 13.47 10.22
N GLU A 3 41.55 14.54 10.99
CA GLU A 3 40.29 14.89 11.62
C GLU A 3 39.39 15.46 10.52
N LYS A 4 38.16 14.95 10.38
CA LYS A 4 36.99 15.67 9.87
C LYS A 4 35.73 14.81 9.98
N THR A 5 35.17 14.87 11.18
CA THR A 5 33.75 14.81 11.47
C THR A 5 32.94 15.72 10.51
N LEU A 6 31.72 15.30 10.20
CA LEU A 6 30.64 16.03 9.50
C LEU A 6 30.73 16.12 7.96
N ARG A 7 30.00 15.22 7.30
CA ARG A 7 29.04 15.65 6.29
C ARG A 7 27.70 14.96 6.52
N GLU A 8 26.76 15.81 6.89
CA GLU A 8 25.38 15.56 7.24
C GLU A 8 24.56 15.08 6.03
N SER A 9 23.47 14.37 6.33
CA SER A 9 22.17 14.59 5.67
C SER A 9 22.09 14.37 4.14
N ILE A 10 22.12 13.11 3.71
CA ILE A 10 21.22 12.67 2.62
C ILE A 10 20.42 11.47 3.13
N VAL A 11 19.34 11.86 3.78
CA VAL A 11 18.18 11.09 4.16
C VAL A 11 17.51 10.57 2.87
N PHE A 12 17.19 9.27 2.79
CA PHE A 12 15.83 8.75 2.58
C PHE A 12 15.81 7.22 2.39
N ALA A 13 15.22 6.55 3.40
CA ALA A 13 14.42 5.32 3.30
C ALA A 13 15.07 3.91 3.31
N THR A 14 16.16 3.67 4.03
CA THR A 14 16.48 2.31 4.50
C THR A 14 16.16 2.13 5.99
N PRO A 15 15.03 1.49 6.37
CA PRO A 15 14.80 1.16 7.76
C PRO A 15 15.63 -0.08 8.09
N ILE A 16 16.78 0.17 8.74
CA ILE A 16 17.30 -0.53 9.92
C ILE A 16 16.99 -2.04 9.96
N THR A 17 18.02 -2.83 9.70
CA THR A 17 18.11 -4.28 9.90
C THR A 17 17.99 -4.69 11.37
N ARG A 18 16.80 -4.53 11.98
CA ARG A 18 16.45 -5.31 13.17
C ARG A 18 16.19 -6.74 12.73
N ARG A 19 16.94 -7.70 13.31
CA ARG A 19 16.65 -9.14 13.23
C ARG A 19 15.23 -9.39 13.77
N PHE A 20 14.22 -9.32 12.92
CA PHE A 20 12.85 -9.68 13.28
C PHE A 20 12.57 -11.12 12.87
N ASN A 21 12.14 -11.87 13.87
CA ASN A 21 11.69 -13.25 13.84
C ASN A 21 10.84 -13.51 12.57
N LYS A 22 11.22 -14.51 11.75
CA LYS A 22 10.57 -14.89 10.48
C LYS A 22 9.16 -15.49 10.65
N LYS A 23 8.44 -15.14 11.71
CA LYS A 23 7.02 -15.51 11.88
C LYS A 23 6.20 -14.58 10.99
N LYS A 24 6.00 -15.00 9.74
CA LYS A 24 5.05 -14.48 8.73
C LYS A 24 4.65 -13.01 8.93
N LEU A 25 5.55 -12.08 8.62
CA LEU A 25 5.21 -10.66 8.57
C LEU A 25 4.25 -10.45 7.38
N ILE A 26 3.00 -10.07 7.67
CA ILE A 26 2.03 -9.68 6.64
C ILE A 26 2.51 -8.36 6.03
N ARG A 27 2.45 -8.26 4.71
CA ARG A 27 2.90 -7.09 3.95
C ARG A 27 1.81 -6.63 3.03
N CYS A 28 1.70 -5.32 2.88
CA CYS A 28 0.86 -4.70 1.88
C CYS A 28 1.34 -5.14 0.49
N ASN A 29 0.44 -5.70 -0.31
CA ASN A 29 0.75 -6.11 -1.67
C ASN A 29 0.98 -4.91 -2.61
N PHE A 30 0.51 -3.72 -2.24
CA PHE A 30 0.59 -2.52 -3.08
C PHE A 30 1.93 -1.77 -2.94
N CYS A 31 2.42 -1.56 -1.71
CA CYS A 31 3.70 -0.86 -1.45
C CYS A 31 4.81 -1.75 -0.87
N GLY A 32 4.51 -3.01 -0.53
CA GLY A 32 5.48 -3.93 0.08
C GLY A 32 5.79 -3.66 1.55
N LYS A 33 5.20 -2.62 2.17
CA LYS A 33 5.39 -2.32 3.59
C LYS A 33 4.78 -3.40 4.47
N ALA A 34 5.49 -3.78 5.52
CA ALA A 34 4.98 -4.70 6.52
C ALA A 34 3.95 -4.03 7.43
N GLU A 35 3.10 -4.84 8.06
CA GLU A 35 2.06 -4.39 9.00
C GLU A 35 2.60 -3.45 10.09
N TYR A 36 3.79 -3.72 10.64
CA TYR A 36 4.40 -2.89 11.68
C TYR A 36 4.91 -1.52 11.19
N LEU A 37 4.99 -1.29 9.87
CA LEU A 37 5.43 -0.03 9.27
C LEU A 37 4.26 0.88 8.87
N VAL A 38 3.02 0.41 9.02
CA VAL A 38 1.81 1.11 8.60
C VAL A 38 0.87 1.25 9.80
N ASN A 39 0.01 2.27 9.78
CA ASN A 39 -0.91 2.50 10.90
C ASN A 39 -2.08 1.52 10.85
N LYS A 40 -2.58 1.26 9.64
CA LYS A 40 -3.63 0.26 9.41
C LYS A 40 -3.30 -0.57 8.19
N LEU A 41 -3.55 -1.87 8.30
CA LEU A 41 -3.47 -2.83 7.20
C LEU A 41 -4.80 -3.59 7.11
N ILE A 42 -5.46 -3.51 5.96
CA ILE A 42 -6.71 -4.19 5.68
C ILE A 42 -6.40 -5.50 4.96
N ALA A 43 -6.93 -6.59 5.49
CA ALA A 43 -6.91 -7.89 4.86
C ALA A 43 -8.16 -8.07 3.98
N GLY A 44 -7.96 -8.14 2.67
CA GLY A 44 -8.97 -8.58 1.70
C GLY A 44 -8.84 -10.08 1.37
N PRO A 45 -9.65 -10.59 0.44
CA PRO A 45 -9.59 -11.99 0.00
C PRO A 45 -8.28 -12.27 -0.74
N GLY A 46 -7.25 -12.69 0.01
CA GLY A 46 -5.92 -13.01 -0.54
C GLY A 46 -5.06 -11.79 -0.90
N VAL A 47 -5.48 -10.58 -0.52
CA VAL A 47 -4.75 -9.33 -0.79
C VAL A 47 -4.68 -8.48 0.47
N TYR A 48 -3.59 -7.74 0.65
CA TYR A 48 -3.43 -6.80 1.78
C TYR A 48 -3.17 -5.39 1.28
N ILE A 49 -3.88 -4.40 1.82
CA ILE A 49 -3.73 -2.98 1.49
C ILE A 49 -3.54 -2.15 2.76
N CYS A 50 -2.61 -1.19 2.76
CA CYS A 50 -2.37 -0.31 3.90
C CYS A 50 -3.04 1.06 3.75
N ASP A 51 -3.16 1.79 4.85
CA ASP A 51 -3.79 3.11 4.89
C ASP A 51 -3.20 4.10 3.87
N GLN A 52 -1.88 4.09 3.72
CA GLN A 52 -1.20 4.95 2.76
C GLN A 52 -1.57 4.59 1.32
N CYS A 53 -1.64 3.30 0.99
CA CYS A 53 -2.02 2.85 -0.35
C CYS A 53 -3.48 3.13 -0.66
N VAL A 54 -4.39 3.02 0.31
CA VAL A 54 -5.80 3.41 0.14
C VAL A 54 -5.89 4.91 -0.19
N LYS A 55 -5.22 5.77 0.59
CA LYS A 55 -5.18 7.22 0.35
C LYS A 55 -4.53 7.59 -0.97
N GLN A 56 -3.48 6.87 -1.37
CA GLN A 56 -2.83 7.06 -2.67
C GLN A 56 -3.75 6.61 -3.81
N ALA A 57 -4.42 5.47 -3.68
CA ALA A 57 -5.35 4.94 -4.67
C ALA A 57 -6.57 5.85 -4.86
N GLN A 58 -7.02 6.54 -3.80
CA GLN A 58 -8.09 7.54 -3.87
C GLN A 58 -7.65 8.81 -4.62
N LYS A 59 -6.36 9.17 -4.53
CA LYS A 59 -5.81 10.38 -5.18
C LYS A 59 -5.33 10.14 -6.60
N THR A 60 -4.85 8.94 -6.90
CA THR A 60 -4.27 8.56 -8.19
C THR A 60 -5.22 7.62 -8.90
N ILE A 61 -6.11 8.23 -9.67
CA ILE A 61 -7.16 7.59 -10.45
C ILE A 61 -6.76 7.74 -11.91
N GLU A 62 -6.08 6.74 -12.49
CA GLU A 62 -5.48 6.95 -13.82
C GLU A 62 -5.55 5.76 -14.78
N ALA A 63 -5.94 4.56 -14.34
CA ALA A 63 -5.97 3.39 -15.23
C ALA A 63 -7.38 2.85 -15.52
N GLU A 64 -7.54 2.25 -16.70
CA GLU A 64 -8.72 1.51 -17.13
C GLU A 64 -8.44 0.01 -16.99
N HIS A 65 -9.03 -0.68 -16.01
CA HIS A 65 -8.87 -2.13 -15.85
C HIS A 65 -10.20 -2.80 -15.50
N ASN A 66 -10.49 -3.91 -16.19
CA ASN A 66 -11.81 -4.56 -16.16
C ASN A 66 -12.01 -5.56 -15.01
N LYS A 67 -11.13 -5.58 -13.99
CA LYS A 67 -11.17 -6.57 -12.90
C LYS A 67 -10.65 -6.00 -11.59
N CYS A 68 -11.47 -6.07 -10.54
CA CYS A 68 -11.06 -5.79 -9.17
C CYS A 68 -10.66 -7.07 -8.44
N SER A 69 -9.45 -7.12 -7.88
CA SER A 69 -8.96 -8.25 -7.07
C SER A 69 -9.59 -8.32 -5.69
N PHE A 70 -10.19 -7.22 -5.21
CA PHE A 70 -10.76 -7.14 -3.86
C PHE A 70 -12.22 -7.63 -3.78
N CYS A 71 -13.07 -7.26 -4.75
CA CYS A 71 -14.48 -7.66 -4.78
C CYS A 71 -14.82 -8.67 -5.89
N GLY A 72 -13.88 -8.99 -6.78
CA GLY A 72 -14.09 -9.93 -7.88
C GLY A 72 -15.04 -9.44 -8.99
N LYS A 73 -15.57 -8.22 -8.89
CA LYS A 73 -16.44 -7.65 -9.92
C LYS A 73 -15.63 -7.21 -11.14
N SER A 74 -16.15 -7.52 -12.32
CA SER A 74 -15.70 -6.98 -13.60
C SER A 74 -16.60 -5.82 -13.98
N GLN A 75 -16.15 -4.58 -13.76
CA GLN A 75 -16.98 -3.42 -14.05
C GLN A 75 -16.73 -2.94 -15.49
N LYS A 76 -17.79 -2.86 -16.30
CA LYS A 76 -17.81 -2.14 -17.60
C LYS A 76 -18.08 -0.65 -17.33
N PRO A 77 -17.74 0.23 -18.27
CA PRO A 77 -16.55 1.08 -18.20
C PRO A 77 -16.60 1.98 -16.96
N VAL A 78 -15.85 1.61 -15.93
CA VAL A 78 -15.57 2.51 -14.83
C VAL A 78 -14.12 2.86 -15.03
N HIS A 79 -13.86 4.13 -15.33
CA HIS A 79 -12.52 4.69 -15.19
C HIS A 79 -12.04 4.35 -13.76
N GLN A 80 -10.75 4.42 -13.44
CA GLN A 80 -10.18 4.25 -12.10
C GLN A 80 -9.70 2.83 -11.76
N VAL A 81 -8.39 2.59 -11.92
CA VAL A 81 -7.73 1.47 -11.25
C VAL A 81 -6.29 1.82 -10.86
N PHE A 82 -6.04 1.91 -9.56
CA PHE A 82 -4.69 1.97 -9.03
C PHE A 82 -4.03 0.59 -9.14
N ALA A 83 -2.91 0.48 -9.87
CA ALA A 83 -2.11 -0.74 -9.99
C ALA A 83 -1.04 -0.77 -8.90
N GLY A 84 -1.26 -1.59 -7.88
CA GLY A 84 -0.20 -1.88 -6.90
C GLY A 84 0.93 -2.71 -7.51
N LEU A 85 2.00 -2.92 -6.74
CA LEU A 85 3.00 -3.93 -7.07
C LEU A 85 2.29 -5.30 -7.28
N ASN A 86 2.69 -6.06 -8.31
CA ASN A 86 2.16 -7.39 -8.68
C ASN A 86 0.78 -7.44 -9.37
N ASN A 87 0.41 -6.46 -10.21
CA ASN A 87 -0.83 -6.49 -11.02
C ASN A 87 -2.11 -6.70 -10.18
N ILE A 88 -2.14 -6.12 -8.98
CA ILE A 88 -3.33 -6.12 -8.12
C ILE A 88 -4.06 -4.81 -8.32
N HIS A 89 -5.37 -4.94 -8.52
CA HIS A 89 -6.26 -3.85 -8.91
C HIS A 89 -7.39 -3.71 -7.90
N ILE A 90 -7.67 -2.48 -7.50
CA ILE A 90 -8.76 -2.13 -6.59
C ILE A 90 -9.64 -1.08 -7.27
N CYS A 91 -10.96 -1.26 -7.24
CA CYS A 91 -11.92 -0.31 -7.80
C CYS A 91 -12.22 0.82 -6.79
N ASP A 92 -12.75 1.93 -7.30
CA ASP A 92 -13.08 3.12 -6.52
C ASP A 92 -14.01 2.81 -5.33
N GLU A 93 -15.03 1.98 -5.54
CA GLU A 93 -15.97 1.56 -4.49
C GLU A 93 -15.25 0.82 -3.35
N CYS A 94 -14.30 -0.07 -3.68
CA CYS A 94 -13.52 -0.78 -2.67
C CYS A 94 -12.51 0.14 -1.99
N VAL A 95 -11.95 1.12 -2.70
CA VAL A 95 -11.09 2.15 -2.10
C VAL A 95 -11.89 3.00 -1.10
N LYS A 96 -13.11 3.41 -1.44
CA LYS A 96 -14.00 4.15 -0.52
C LYS A 96 -14.31 3.34 0.73
N VAL A 97 -14.77 2.10 0.57
CA VAL A 97 -15.05 1.19 1.71
C VAL A 97 -13.81 0.98 2.58
N ALA A 98 -12.65 0.77 1.95
CA ALA A 98 -11.40 0.63 2.67
C ALA A 98 -11.04 1.92 3.43
N ASN A 99 -11.29 3.08 2.84
CA ASN A 99 -11.03 4.37 3.47
C ASN A 99 -11.99 4.63 4.65
N ASP A 100 -13.28 4.34 4.50
CA ASP A 100 -14.26 4.42 5.61
C ASP A 100 -13.84 3.52 6.79
N MET A 101 -13.37 2.29 6.53
CA MET A 101 -12.84 1.40 7.58
C MET A 101 -11.58 1.96 8.27
N ILE A 102 -10.76 2.73 7.55
CA ILE A 102 -9.55 3.36 8.09
C ILE A 102 -9.92 4.60 8.92
N GLU A 103 -10.81 5.43 8.42
CA GLU A 103 -11.16 6.72 9.02
C GLU A 103 -12.21 6.60 10.13
N GLY A 104 -12.92 5.47 10.22
CA GLY A 104 -13.76 5.12 11.36
C GLY A 104 -14.96 6.03 11.54
N ASN A 105 -15.56 6.46 10.43
CA ASN A 105 -16.85 7.16 10.39
C ASN A 105 -18.00 6.18 10.14
#